data_AF-A0A932ND93-F1
#
_entry.id   AF-A0A932ND93-F1
#
_cell.length_a   1.000
_cell.length_b   1.000
_cell.length_c   1.000
_cell.angle_alpha   90.00
_cell.angle_beta   90.00
_cell.angle_gamma   90.00
#
_symmetry.space_group_name_H-M   'P 1'
#
loop_
_entity.id
_entity.type
_entity.pdbx_description
1 polymer ?
#
loop_
_entity_poly.entity_id
_entity_poly.type
_entity_poly.pdbx_seq_one_letter_code
_entity_poly.pdbx_strand_id
1 'polypeptide(L)'
;MKKLITALLFIASSLANAGQGAEQVNSYFASWLKNHHFEQFDKRSEGIFFTKNGALLDGDIYEVKDLKGGTFYSVESRISLTFKNGRRLDDFVAGAGNKAEDAFYDSLQNFCLTTLHPIYAELFDHNDPHVRKTVWNVNGAKRRVFLSEWGLRGKKIDEKEQKRIEQLLEKEFKTLKVSDEIHWIKLVAGGNEGQVKTLAFTVDGI
;
A
#
# COMPACT_ATOMS: atom_id res chain seq x y z
N MET A 1 19.93 -15.23 -2.59
CA MET A 1 18.58 -15.70 -2.19
C MET A 1 18.30 -15.20 -0.77
N LYS A 2 17.52 -14.11 -0.61
CA LYS A 2 17.10 -13.63 0.71
C LYS A 2 15.99 -14.55 1.22
N LYS A 3 16.19 -15.16 2.40
CA LYS A 3 15.17 -15.98 3.05
C LYS A 3 14.05 -15.05 3.51
N LEU A 4 12.86 -15.14 2.90
CA LEU A 4 11.64 -14.64 3.52
C LEU A 4 11.43 -15.47 4.79
N ILE A 5 11.67 -14.88 5.96
CA ILE A 5 11.33 -15.51 7.23
C ILE A 5 9.84 -15.25 7.42
N THR A 6 9.02 -16.24 7.09
CA THR A 6 7.58 -16.23 7.37
C THR A 6 7.38 -16.39 8.87
N ALA A 7 7.35 -15.28 9.61
CA ALA A 7 6.86 -15.27 10.98
C ALA A 7 5.32 -15.46 10.92
N LEU A 8 4.87 -16.71 11.02
CA LEU A 8 3.44 -17.01 11.23
C LEU A 8 3.06 -16.59 12.65
N LEU A 9 2.45 -15.42 12.81
CA LEU A 9 1.62 -15.13 13.98
C LEU A 9 0.32 -15.92 13.83
N PHE A 10 0.15 -16.98 14.61
CA PHE A 10 -1.15 -17.65 14.77
C PHE A 10 -2.05 -16.79 15.66
N ILE A 11 -2.85 -15.90 15.06
CA ILE A 11 -3.96 -15.22 15.73
C ILE A 11 -5.24 -15.95 15.31
N ALA A 12 -5.59 -17.01 16.04
CA ALA A 12 -6.85 -17.72 15.84
C ALA A 12 -8.01 -16.85 16.35
N SER A 13 -8.51 -15.95 15.52
CA SER A 13 -9.76 -15.24 15.73
C SER A 13 -10.54 -15.28 14.43
N SER A 14 -11.80 -15.72 14.48
CA SER A 14 -12.78 -15.47 13.42
C SER A 14 -12.59 -14.04 12.94
N LEU A 15 -12.29 -13.84 11.65
CA LEU A 15 -12.08 -12.49 11.14
C LEU A 15 -13.24 -11.62 11.57
N ALA A 16 -12.89 -10.57 12.30
CA ALA A 16 -13.84 -9.67 12.89
C ALA A 16 -14.62 -8.98 11.74
N ASN A 17 -15.85 -8.58 12.02
CA ASN A 17 -16.67 -7.90 11.01
C ASN A 17 -16.00 -6.58 10.59
N ALA A 18 -16.49 -5.97 9.50
CA ALA A 18 -16.08 -4.63 9.08
C ALA A 18 -16.00 -3.67 10.30
N GLY A 19 -14.90 -2.92 10.41
CA GLY A 19 -14.62 -2.01 11.52
C GLY A 19 -14.06 -2.63 12.81
N GLN A 20 -13.82 -3.94 12.86
CA GLN A 20 -13.33 -4.64 14.06
C GLN A 20 -11.89 -5.19 13.93
N GLY A 21 -11.21 -4.92 12.81
CA GLY A 21 -9.87 -5.48 12.50
C GLY A 21 -8.67 -4.64 12.94
N ALA A 22 -8.86 -3.54 13.67
CA ALA A 22 -7.81 -2.56 13.86
C ALA A 22 -6.58 -3.09 14.62
N GLU A 23 -6.80 -3.88 15.67
CA GLU A 23 -5.69 -4.45 16.44
C GLU A 23 -4.88 -5.46 15.62
N GLN A 24 -5.54 -6.25 14.77
CA GLN A 24 -4.88 -7.20 13.86
C GLN A 24 -4.04 -6.47 12.81
N VAL A 25 -4.61 -5.44 12.17
CA VAL A 25 -3.91 -4.61 11.17
C VAL A 25 -2.69 -3.93 11.79
N ASN A 26 -2.87 -3.27 12.94
CA ASN A 26 -1.79 -2.59 13.64
C ASN A 26 -0.69 -3.56 14.10
N SER A 27 -1.06 -4.74 14.59
CA SER A 27 -0.10 -5.77 14.99
C SER A 27 0.69 -6.34 13.80
N TYR A 28 0.04 -6.51 12.65
CA TYR A 28 0.72 -6.87 11.41
C TYR A 28 1.78 -5.83 11.03
N PHE A 29 1.43 -4.54 11.01
CA PHE A 29 2.40 -3.48 10.65
C PHE A 29 3.52 -3.30 11.66
N ALA A 30 3.24 -3.39 12.97
CA ALA A 30 4.28 -3.41 13.99
C ALA A 30 5.28 -4.55 13.77
N SER A 31 4.79 -5.73 13.39
CA SER A 31 5.65 -6.89 13.10
C SER A 31 6.44 -6.69 11.81
N TRP A 32 5.80 -6.15 10.76
CA TRP A 32 6.45 -5.81 9.51
C TRP A 32 7.60 -4.82 9.73
N LEU A 33 7.38 -3.74 10.49
CA LEU A 33 8.39 -2.71 10.78
C LEU A 33 9.59 -3.30 11.54
N LYS A 34 9.34 -4.13 12.56
CA LYS A 34 10.40 -4.83 13.31
C LYS A 34 11.23 -5.74 12.39
N ASN A 35 10.58 -6.47 11.48
CA ASN A 35 11.26 -7.34 10.53
C ASN A 35 12.11 -6.57 9.50
N HIS A 36 11.83 -5.28 9.31
CA HIS A 36 12.62 -4.36 8.49
C HIS A 36 13.63 -3.54 9.31
N HIS A 37 13.89 -3.96 10.56
CA HIS A 37 14.80 -3.28 11.49
C HIS A 37 14.46 -1.81 11.73
N PHE A 38 13.17 -1.48 11.64
CA PHE A 38 12.68 -0.16 11.96
C PHE A 38 12.23 -0.10 13.42
N GLU A 39 12.90 0.71 14.22
CA GLU A 39 12.68 0.79 15.67
C GLU A 39 12.05 2.12 16.12
N GLN A 40 11.95 3.11 15.24
CA GLN A 40 11.48 4.47 15.58
C GLN A 40 9.95 4.59 15.48
N PHE A 41 9.23 3.70 16.16
CA PHE A 41 7.78 3.76 16.30
C PHE A 41 7.29 3.31 17.68
N ASP A 42 6.14 3.86 18.07
CA ASP A 42 5.36 3.42 19.23
C ASP A 42 4.07 2.77 18.75
N LYS A 43 3.71 1.59 19.27
CA LYS A 43 2.35 1.06 19.12
C LYS A 43 1.46 1.72 20.18
N ARG A 44 0.41 2.41 19.75
CA ARG A 44 -0.60 3.08 20.60
C ARG A 44 -1.98 2.47 20.37
N SER A 45 -2.96 2.88 21.17
CA SER A 45 -4.36 2.49 20.99
C SER A 45 -4.92 2.90 19.64
N GLU A 46 -4.44 4.03 19.09
CA GLU A 46 -4.92 4.59 17.83
C GLU A 46 -4.21 4.00 16.61
N GLY A 47 -3.06 3.33 16.77
CA GLY A 47 -2.26 2.84 15.66
C GLY A 47 -0.75 2.82 15.92
N ILE A 48 0.02 2.83 14.84
CA ILE A 48 1.48 2.89 14.84
C ILE A 48 1.93 4.34 14.68
N PHE A 49 2.50 4.92 15.74
CA PHE A 49 3.01 6.28 15.73
C PHE A 49 4.50 6.32 15.39
N PHE A 50 4.87 6.99 14.32
CA PHE A 50 6.24 7.19 13.88
C PHE A 50 6.87 8.40 14.57
N THR A 51 7.74 8.15 15.56
CA THR A 51 8.24 9.19 16.48
C THR A 51 9.09 10.25 15.79
N LYS A 52 9.82 9.88 14.71
CA LYS A 52 10.70 10.80 13.98
C LYS A 52 9.96 11.91 13.24
N ASN A 53 8.83 11.60 12.61
CA ASN A 53 8.10 12.52 11.73
C ASN A 53 6.71 12.92 12.27
N GLY A 54 6.25 12.28 13.35
CA GLY A 54 4.97 12.53 13.98
C GLY A 54 3.77 12.04 13.15
N ALA A 55 3.97 11.08 12.25
CA ALA A 55 2.89 10.45 11.50
C ALA A 55 2.28 9.26 12.27
N LEU A 56 0.99 9.01 12.07
CA LEU A 56 0.24 7.89 12.61
C LEU A 56 -0.24 7.01 11.46
N LEU A 57 0.09 5.72 11.48
CA LEU A 57 -0.47 4.69 10.61
C LEU A 57 -1.51 3.89 11.39
N ASP A 58 -2.73 3.87 10.90
CA ASP A 58 -3.82 3.06 11.44
C ASP A 58 -4.53 2.31 10.32
N GLY A 59 -5.38 1.35 10.66
CA GLY A 59 -6.21 0.70 9.65
C GLY A 59 -7.21 -0.27 10.26
N ASP A 60 -8.11 -0.76 9.43
CA ASP A 60 -9.14 -1.73 9.79
C ASP A 60 -9.54 -2.59 8.59
N ILE A 61 -10.33 -3.63 8.87
CA ILE A 61 -11.02 -4.39 7.83
C ILE A 61 -12.22 -3.55 7.40
N TYR A 62 -12.23 -3.13 6.15
CA TYR A 62 -13.33 -2.36 5.57
C TYR A 62 -14.46 -3.28 5.10
N GLU A 63 -14.13 -4.38 4.42
CA GLU A 63 -15.12 -5.31 3.90
C GLU A 63 -14.59 -6.74 3.82
N VAL A 64 -15.47 -7.72 4.03
CA VAL A 64 -15.21 -9.14 3.76
C VAL A 64 -16.33 -9.68 2.88
N LYS A 65 -15.98 -10.25 1.72
CA LYS A 65 -16.90 -10.84 0.75
C LYS A 65 -16.61 -12.31 0.57
N ASP A 66 -17.62 -13.15 0.77
CA ASP A 66 -17.62 -14.53 0.28
C ASP A 66 -18.04 -14.52 -1.19
N LEU A 67 -17.12 -14.92 -2.07
CA LEU A 67 -17.32 -14.90 -3.51
C LEU A 67 -17.75 -16.26 -4.08
N LYS A 68 -17.58 -17.35 -3.33
CA LYS A 68 -17.84 -18.72 -3.80
C LYS A 68 -18.34 -19.66 -2.69
N GLY A 69 -19.29 -19.21 -1.88
CA GLY A 69 -19.99 -20.07 -0.90
C GLY A 69 -19.05 -20.75 0.09
N GLY A 70 -18.09 -20.00 0.62
CA GLY A 70 -17.18 -20.44 1.67
C GLY A 70 -15.84 -20.95 1.18
N THR A 71 -15.62 -21.01 -0.14
CA THR A 71 -14.39 -21.54 -0.75
C THR A 71 -13.44 -20.47 -1.28
N PHE A 72 -13.91 -19.22 -1.41
CA PHE A 72 -13.11 -18.11 -1.90
C PHE A 72 -13.63 -16.79 -1.36
N TYR A 73 -12.73 -15.99 -0.80
CA TYR A 73 -13.03 -14.74 -0.13
C TYR A 73 -12.24 -13.60 -0.75
N SER A 74 -12.79 -12.40 -0.66
CA SER A 74 -12.06 -11.15 -0.83
C SER A 74 -12.20 -10.32 0.44
N VAL A 75 -11.11 -9.70 0.87
CA VAL A 75 -11.07 -8.80 2.01
C VAL A 75 -10.52 -7.47 1.52
N GLU A 76 -11.21 -6.38 1.84
CA GLU A 76 -10.69 -5.03 1.65
C GLU A 76 -10.31 -4.46 3.01
N SER A 77 -9.07 -3.98 3.12
CA SER A 77 -8.59 -3.26 4.30
C SER A 77 -8.47 -1.78 3.96
N ARG A 78 -8.93 -0.92 4.87
CA ARG A 78 -8.67 0.51 4.81
C ARG A 78 -7.49 0.81 5.72
N ILE A 79 -6.50 1.50 5.20
CA ILE A 79 -5.30 1.87 5.93
C ILE A 79 -5.10 3.36 5.77
N SER A 80 -4.84 4.04 6.87
CA SER A 80 -4.78 5.48 6.93
C SER A 80 -3.42 5.94 7.45
N LEU A 81 -2.89 6.98 6.82
CA LEU A 81 -1.70 7.69 7.29
C LEU A 81 -2.10 9.13 7.62
N THR A 82 -2.03 9.48 8.90
CA THR A 82 -2.23 10.85 9.38
C THR A 82 -0.87 11.51 9.60
N PHE A 83 -0.58 12.57 8.87
CA PHE A 83 0.65 13.33 9.02
C PHE A 83 0.61 14.28 10.22
N LYS A 84 1.78 14.79 10.62
CA LYS A 84 1.92 15.77 11.72
C LYS A 84 1.08 17.04 11.53
N ASN A 85 0.83 17.46 10.29
CA ASN A 85 -0.01 18.62 9.98
C ASN A 85 -1.53 18.31 10.04
N GLY A 86 -1.92 17.10 10.45
CA GLY A 86 -3.31 16.65 10.54
C GLY A 86 -3.92 16.18 9.23
N ARG A 87 -3.21 16.31 8.10
CA ARG A 87 -3.66 15.75 6.82
C ARG A 87 -3.69 14.23 6.92
N ARG A 88 -4.76 13.62 6.41
CA ARG A 88 -4.97 12.17 6.39
C ARG A 88 -5.00 11.67 4.95
N LEU A 89 -4.36 10.53 4.72
CA LEU A 89 -4.47 9.77 3.49
C LEU A 89 -5.10 8.42 3.81
N ASP A 90 -6.09 8.01 3.04
CA ASP A 90 -6.71 6.70 3.15
C ASP A 90 -6.40 5.88 1.88
N ASP A 91 -5.96 4.64 2.05
CA ASP A 91 -5.78 3.67 0.98
C ASP A 91 -6.60 2.41 1.27
N PHE A 92 -7.28 1.92 0.23
CA PHE A 92 -8.13 0.74 0.27
C PHE A 92 -7.48 -0.37 -0.52
N VAL A 93 -7.05 -1.43 0.15
CA VAL A 93 -6.32 -2.53 -0.49
C VAL A 93 -7.12 -3.81 -0.41
N ALA A 94 -7.27 -4.46 -1.55
CA ALA A 94 -8.00 -5.71 -1.66
C ALA A 94 -7.06 -6.92 -1.66
N GLY A 95 -7.44 -7.93 -0.89
CA GLY A 95 -6.86 -9.25 -0.83
C GLY A 95 -7.85 -10.32 -1.26
N ALA A 96 -7.35 -11.49 -1.63
CA ALA A 96 -8.16 -12.65 -1.99
C ALA A 96 -7.50 -13.96 -1.55
N GLY A 97 -8.31 -14.96 -1.21
CA GLY A 97 -7.82 -16.21 -0.67
C GLY A 97 -8.90 -17.27 -0.51
N ASN A 98 -8.49 -18.52 -0.32
CA ASN A 98 -9.43 -19.64 -0.12
C ASN A 98 -10.07 -19.59 1.27
N LYS A 99 -9.47 -18.86 2.21
CA LYS A 99 -10.03 -18.48 3.50
C LYS A 99 -10.07 -16.96 3.60
N ALA A 100 -10.99 -16.45 4.41
CA ALA A 100 -11.05 -15.02 4.70
C ALA A 100 -9.73 -14.52 5.30
N GLU A 101 -9.09 -15.31 6.18
CA GLU A 101 -7.80 -14.97 6.81
C GLU A 101 -6.68 -14.83 5.79
N ASP A 102 -6.60 -15.76 4.83
CA ASP A 102 -5.64 -15.68 3.74
C ASP A 102 -5.87 -14.40 2.91
N ALA A 103 -7.13 -14.09 2.59
CA ALA A 103 -7.50 -12.87 1.88
C ALA A 103 -7.13 -11.61 2.67
N PHE A 104 -7.30 -11.61 4.00
CA PHE A 104 -6.91 -10.49 4.84
C PHE A 104 -5.40 -10.25 4.81
N TYR A 105 -4.59 -11.28 5.07
CA TYR A 105 -3.12 -11.12 5.04
C TYR A 105 -2.60 -10.74 3.66
N ASP A 106 -3.20 -11.28 2.61
CA ASP A 106 -2.89 -10.92 1.23
C ASP A 106 -3.27 -9.45 0.92
N SER A 107 -4.34 -8.91 1.52
CA SER A 107 -4.66 -7.46 1.42
C SER A 107 -3.58 -6.59 2.06
N LEU A 108 -3.09 -6.96 3.24
CA LEU A 108 -2.05 -6.21 3.96
C LEU A 108 -0.69 -6.33 3.26
N GLN A 109 -0.38 -7.51 2.70
CA GLN A 109 0.82 -7.70 1.90
C GLN A 109 0.81 -6.84 0.64
N ASN A 110 -0.35 -6.70 -0.01
CA ASN A 110 -0.49 -5.78 -1.15
C ASN A 110 -0.22 -4.35 -0.73
N PHE A 111 -0.77 -3.89 0.40
CA PHE A 111 -0.45 -2.55 0.91
C PHE A 111 1.04 -2.39 1.18
N CYS A 112 1.71 -3.39 1.76
CA CYS A 112 3.15 -3.34 1.96
C CYS A 112 3.89 -3.10 0.64
N LEU A 113 3.56 -3.91 -0.38
CA LEU A 113 4.18 -3.88 -1.70
C LEU A 113 3.92 -2.58 -2.47
N THR A 114 2.70 -2.08 -2.46
CA THR A 114 2.29 -0.94 -3.30
C THR A 114 2.40 0.39 -2.59
N THR A 115 2.33 0.40 -1.26
CA THR A 115 2.06 1.61 -0.49
C THR A 115 3.05 1.84 0.66
N LEU A 116 3.23 0.86 1.55
CA LEU A 116 4.07 1.06 2.73
C LEU A 116 5.54 1.25 2.38
N HIS A 117 6.07 0.50 1.41
CA HIS A 117 7.47 0.64 0.98
C HIS A 117 7.80 2.08 0.52
N PRO A 118 7.04 2.72 -0.40
CA PRO A 118 7.24 4.14 -0.74
C PRO A 118 7.17 5.10 0.44
N ILE A 119 6.16 4.95 1.31
CA ILE A 119 6.02 5.78 2.53
C ILE A 119 7.27 5.63 3.39
N TYR A 120 7.68 4.39 3.60
CA TYR A 120 8.84 4.04 4.40
C TYR A 120 10.12 4.64 3.80
N ALA A 121 10.29 4.56 2.47
CA ALA A 121 11.45 5.14 1.79
C ALA A 121 11.50 6.67 1.87
N GLU A 122 10.38 7.38 1.72
CA GLU A 122 10.34 8.85 1.78
C GLU A 122 10.45 9.37 3.22
N LEU A 123 9.62 8.86 4.14
CA LEU A 123 9.53 9.39 5.49
C LEU A 123 10.77 9.12 6.34
N PHE A 124 11.54 8.10 6.00
CA PHE A 124 12.70 7.68 6.78
C PHE A 124 14.04 7.78 6.03
N ASP A 125 14.02 8.26 4.79
CA ASP A 125 15.19 8.34 3.90
C ASP A 125 15.96 7.01 3.81
N HIS A 126 15.20 5.92 3.65
CA HIS A 126 15.76 4.59 3.56
C HIS A 126 16.02 4.21 2.09
N ASN A 127 17.08 3.43 1.86
CA ASN A 127 17.28 2.77 0.57
C ASN A 127 16.53 1.44 0.58
N ASP A 128 15.22 1.53 0.34
CA ASP A 128 14.36 0.37 0.20
C ASP A 128 14.55 -0.27 -1.18
N PRO A 129 14.94 -1.56 -1.28
CA PRO A 129 15.14 -2.22 -2.56
C PRO A 129 13.86 -2.38 -3.39
N HIS A 130 12.69 -2.22 -2.78
CA HIS A 130 11.38 -2.30 -3.43
C HIS A 130 10.87 -0.94 -3.93
N VAL A 131 11.67 0.13 -3.77
CA VAL A 131 11.30 1.49 -4.18
C VAL A 131 12.33 2.07 -5.14
N ARG A 132 11.87 2.40 -6.34
CA ARG A 132 12.67 3.18 -7.29
C ARG A 132 12.41 4.67 -7.10
N LYS A 133 13.48 5.41 -6.78
CA LYS A 133 13.45 6.88 -6.68
C LYS A 133 13.73 7.49 -8.05
N THR A 134 12.90 8.42 -8.50
CA THR A 134 13.09 9.21 -9.72
C THR A 134 12.71 10.67 -9.49
N VAL A 135 12.96 11.54 -10.46
CA VAL A 135 12.55 12.94 -10.44
C VAL A 135 11.71 13.24 -11.66
N TRP A 136 10.50 13.76 -11.44
CA TRP A 136 9.60 14.21 -12.50
C TRP A 136 9.47 15.74 -12.46
N ASN A 137 9.14 16.33 -13.61
CA ASN A 137 8.75 17.73 -13.67
C ASN A 137 7.22 17.81 -13.59
N VAL A 138 6.69 18.38 -12.52
CA VAL A 138 5.26 18.48 -12.23
C VAL A 138 4.94 19.96 -12.09
N ASN A 139 4.15 20.51 -13.02
CA ASN A 139 3.80 21.93 -13.07
C ASN A 139 5.01 22.89 -12.99
N GLY A 140 6.10 22.54 -13.68
CA GLY A 140 7.35 23.32 -13.71
C GLY A 140 8.29 23.09 -12.52
N ALA A 141 7.86 22.34 -11.49
CA ALA A 141 8.68 22.00 -10.34
C ALA A 141 9.28 20.59 -10.47
N LYS A 142 10.56 20.44 -10.09
CA LYS A 142 11.19 19.11 -9.94
C LYS A 142 10.67 18.44 -8.67
N ARG A 143 9.98 17.32 -8.81
CA ARG A 143 9.43 16.53 -7.69
C ARG A 143 10.10 15.18 -7.60
N ARG A 144 10.46 14.77 -6.38
CA ARG A 144 10.91 13.40 -6.11
C ARG A 144 9.70 12.49 -6.19
N VAL A 145 9.87 11.36 -6.87
CA VAL A 145 8.82 10.35 -7.06
C VAL A 145 9.36 9.01 -6.59
N PHE A 146 8.57 8.34 -5.75
CA PHE A 146 8.88 7.06 -5.14
C PHE A 146 7.96 6.01 -5.76
N LEU A 147 8.49 5.24 -6.70
CA LEU A 147 7.72 4.24 -7.43
C LEU A 147 7.87 2.89 -6.72
N SER A 148 6.76 2.34 -6.26
CA SER A 148 6.70 1.00 -5.69
C SER A 148 6.88 -0.09 -6.75
N GLU A 149 7.04 -1.32 -6.27
CA GLU A 149 6.76 -2.49 -7.10
C GLU A 149 5.27 -2.56 -7.46
N TRP A 150 4.97 -3.32 -8.52
CA TRP A 150 3.59 -3.56 -8.94
C TRP A 150 3.00 -4.70 -8.12
N GLY A 151 1.89 -4.44 -7.44
CA GLY A 151 1.01 -5.49 -6.93
C GLY A 151 0.33 -6.18 -8.12
N LEU A 152 0.58 -7.47 -8.32
CA LEU A 152 0.12 -8.21 -9.49
C LEU A 152 -0.94 -9.25 -9.11
N ARG A 153 -2.05 -9.23 -9.86
CA ARG A 153 -3.07 -10.28 -9.87
C ARG A 153 -3.15 -10.89 -11.26
N GLY A 154 -2.83 -12.18 -11.37
CA GLY A 154 -2.82 -12.88 -12.65
C GLY A 154 -1.50 -12.72 -13.40
N LYS A 155 -1.58 -12.50 -14.72
CA LYS A 155 -0.40 -12.46 -15.59
C LYS A 155 0.40 -11.19 -15.36
N LYS A 156 1.72 -11.33 -15.20
CA LYS A 156 2.66 -10.21 -15.08
C LYS A 156 2.60 -9.32 -16.33
N ILE A 157 2.52 -8.02 -16.11
CA ILE A 157 2.71 -7.00 -17.15
C ILE A 157 4.20 -7.00 -17.51
N ASP A 158 4.53 -7.03 -18.79
CA ASP A 158 5.93 -6.98 -19.21
C ASP A 158 6.56 -5.60 -18.94
N GLU A 159 7.90 -5.56 -18.86
CA GLU A 159 8.61 -4.33 -18.50
C GLU A 159 8.43 -3.20 -19.52
N LYS A 160 8.15 -3.53 -20.80
CA LYS A 160 7.94 -2.53 -21.84
C LYS A 160 6.61 -1.82 -21.61
N GLU A 161 5.57 -2.58 -21.31
CA GLU A 161 4.24 -2.07 -21.00
C GLU A 161 4.24 -1.28 -19.68
N GLN A 162 4.93 -1.77 -18.66
CA GLN A 162 5.14 -1.01 -17.42
C GLN A 162 5.79 0.36 -17.69
N LYS A 163 6.90 0.40 -18.44
CA LYS A 163 7.57 1.66 -18.81
C LYS A 163 6.66 2.59 -19.60
N ARG A 164 5.84 2.05 -20.52
CA ARG A 164 4.86 2.83 -21.28
C ARG A 164 3.85 3.50 -20.36
N ILE A 165 3.35 2.79 -19.35
CA ILE A 165 2.39 3.33 -18.39
C ILE A 165 3.03 4.41 -17.52
N GLU A 166 4.26 4.19 -17.03
CA GLU A 166 4.99 5.19 -16.26
C GLU A 166 5.25 6.48 -17.06
N GLN A 167 5.57 6.37 -18.36
CA GLN A 167 5.73 7.52 -19.24
C GLN A 167 4.42 8.29 -19.45
N LEU A 168 3.28 7.58 -19.56
CA LEU A 168 1.96 8.19 -19.64
C LEU A 168 1.66 8.96 -18.35
N LEU A 169 1.89 8.35 -17.19
CA LEU A 169 1.71 9.02 -15.90
C LEU A 169 2.59 10.27 -15.79
N GLU A 170 3.89 10.17 -16.07
CA GLU A 170 4.78 11.34 -16.04
C GLU A 170 4.26 12.47 -16.95
N LYS A 171 3.73 12.12 -18.13
CA LYS A 171 3.14 13.10 -19.05
C LYS A 171 1.89 13.77 -18.47
N GLU A 172 0.97 13.01 -17.89
CA GLU A 172 -0.24 13.55 -17.26
C GLU A 172 0.11 14.42 -16.03
N PHE A 173 1.10 14.02 -15.23
CA PHE A 173 1.53 14.78 -14.07
C PHE A 173 2.25 16.10 -14.41
N LYS A 174 2.81 16.25 -15.62
CA LYS A 174 3.47 17.51 -16.02
C LYS A 174 2.57 18.73 -15.90
N THR A 175 1.27 18.58 -16.13
CA THR A 175 0.30 19.68 -16.10
C THR A 175 -0.58 19.67 -14.85
N LEU A 176 -0.43 18.66 -13.98
CA LEU A 176 -1.25 18.54 -12.79
C LEU A 176 -0.89 19.62 -11.77
N LYS A 177 -1.88 20.42 -11.37
CA LYS A 177 -1.73 21.43 -10.33
C LYS A 177 -1.85 20.77 -8.96
N VAL A 178 -0.72 20.40 -8.38
CA VAL A 178 -0.63 19.86 -7.02
C VAL A 178 0.12 20.84 -6.12
N SER A 179 -0.14 20.73 -4.82
CA SER A 179 0.54 21.54 -3.81
C SER A 179 2.02 21.11 -3.65
N ASP A 180 2.78 21.83 -2.82
CA ASP A 180 4.14 21.44 -2.45
C ASP A 180 4.19 20.31 -1.41
N GLU A 181 3.03 19.82 -0.96
CA GLU A 181 2.92 18.71 -0.02
C GLU A 181 3.22 17.34 -0.67
N ILE A 182 3.29 16.31 0.17
CA ILE A 182 3.43 14.91 -0.27
C ILE A 182 2.11 14.46 -0.87
N HIS A 183 2.11 14.01 -2.12
CA HIS A 183 0.92 13.48 -2.77
C HIS A 183 0.99 11.96 -2.90
N TRP A 184 -0.13 11.28 -2.61
CA TRP A 184 -0.29 9.85 -2.81
C TRP A 184 -0.89 9.59 -4.17
N ILE A 185 -0.27 8.74 -5.00
CA ILE A 185 -0.83 8.38 -6.30
C ILE A 185 -0.97 6.87 -6.35
N LYS A 186 -2.21 6.41 -6.49
CA LYS A 186 -2.49 4.99 -6.70
C LYS A 186 -2.84 4.76 -8.15
N LEU A 187 -2.18 3.78 -8.77
CA LEU A 187 -2.50 3.31 -10.11
C LEU A 187 -3.09 1.90 -10.02
N VAL A 188 -4.25 1.71 -10.65
CA VAL A 188 -4.86 0.39 -10.87
C VAL A 188 -4.89 0.14 -12.37
N ALA A 189 -4.21 -0.93 -12.79
CA ALA A 189 -4.23 -1.41 -14.17
C ALA A 189 -5.05 -2.69 -14.27
N GLY A 190 -6.03 -2.70 -15.18
CA GLY A 190 -6.86 -3.86 -15.49
C GLY A 190 -6.65 -4.29 -16.94
N GLY A 191 -6.66 -5.60 -17.20
CA GLY A 191 -6.40 -6.12 -18.52
C GLY A 191 -6.66 -7.61 -18.65
N ASN A 192 -6.68 -8.09 -19.90
CA ASN A 192 -6.85 -9.50 -20.24
C ASN A 192 -5.60 -9.99 -21.00
N GLU A 193 -5.18 -11.23 -20.74
CA GLU A 193 -4.06 -11.90 -21.46
C GLU A 193 -2.70 -11.18 -21.40
N GLY A 194 -2.51 -10.28 -20.43
CA GLY A 194 -1.30 -9.48 -20.26
C GLY A 194 -1.31 -8.15 -21.02
N GLN A 195 -2.42 -7.82 -21.69
CA GLN A 195 -2.63 -6.50 -22.28
C GLN A 195 -3.42 -5.62 -21.32
N VAL A 196 -2.86 -4.47 -20.94
CA VAL A 196 -3.57 -3.47 -20.15
C VAL A 196 -4.65 -2.82 -21.00
N LYS A 197 -5.89 -2.86 -20.52
CA LYS A 197 -7.07 -2.28 -21.18
C LYS A 197 -7.61 -1.07 -20.44
N THR A 198 -7.44 -1.06 -19.11
CA THR A 198 -7.92 0.00 -18.23
C THR A 198 -6.78 0.47 -17.36
N LEU A 199 -6.64 1.78 -17.25
CA LEU A 199 -5.82 2.44 -16.25
C LEU A 199 -6.74 3.39 -15.49
N ALA A 200 -6.80 3.23 -14.18
CA ALA A 200 -7.41 4.19 -13.28
C ALA A 200 -6.33 4.67 -12.32
N PHE A 201 -6.24 5.96 -12.08
CA PHE A 201 -5.38 6.48 -11.03
C PHE A 201 -6.14 7.48 -10.17
N THR A 202 -5.79 7.53 -8.90
CA THR A 202 -6.32 8.48 -7.92
C THR A 202 -5.17 9.26 -7.32
N VAL A 203 -5.47 10.50 -6.90
CA VAL A 203 -4.50 11.38 -6.23
C VAL A 203 -5.05 11.72 -4.86
N ASP A 204 -4.28 11.42 -3.81
CA ASP A 204 -4.65 11.57 -2.40
C ASP A 204 -5.94 10.83 -2.00
N GLY A 205 -6.23 9.70 -2.66
CA GLY A 205 -7.40 8.87 -2.35
C GLY A 205 -8.72 9.34 -2.96
N ILE A 206 -8.69 10.35 -3.84
CA ILE A 206 -9.85 10.84 -4.62
C ILE A 206 -9.66 10.50 -6.10
#